data_AF-R4G2F0-F1
#
_entry.id   AF-R4G2F0-F1
#
_cell.length_a   1.000
_cell.length_b   1.000
_cell.length_c   1.000
_cell.angle_alpha   90.00
_cell.angle_beta   90.00
_cell.angle_gamma   90.00
#
_symmetry.space_group_name_H-M   'P 1'
#
loop_
_entity.id
_entity.type
_entity.pdbx_description
1 polymer ?
#
loop_
_entity_poly.entity_id
_entity_poly.type
_entity_poly.pdbx_seq_one_letter_code
_entity_poly.pdbx_strand_id
1 'polypeptide(L)'
;MKTLLLTLMVVTIVCLDLGYTLVCLGGSGPYKDVVCAKDQTICYRYIVWPFKGRVTIMRGCTSSCPERNNNVCCSTDRCNK
;
A
#
# COMPACT_ATOMS: atom_id res chain seq x y z
N MET A 1 -6.58 -40.15 4.32
CA MET A 1 -6.12 -39.05 5.20
C MET A 1 -5.46 -37.87 4.46
N LYS A 2 -5.10 -37.96 3.18
CA LYS A 2 -4.45 -36.87 2.43
C LYS A 2 -5.35 -35.65 2.13
N THR A 3 -6.66 -35.86 2.00
CA THR A 3 -7.64 -34.82 1.65
C THR A 3 -7.89 -33.80 2.77
N LEU A 4 -7.84 -34.23 4.04
CA LEU A 4 -7.96 -33.33 5.20
C LEU A 4 -6.78 -32.36 5.31
N LEU A 5 -5.57 -32.83 5.02
CA LEU A 5 -4.36 -32.02 5.09
C LEU A 5 -4.30 -30.98 3.96
N LEU A 6 -4.69 -31.38 2.74
CA LEU A 6 -4.83 -30.50 1.59
C LEU A 6 -5.91 -29.42 1.80
N THR A 7 -7.07 -29.80 2.35
CA THR A 7 -8.16 -28.84 2.63
C THR A 7 -7.75 -27.83 3.71
N LEU A 8 -7.07 -28.27 4.78
CA LEU A 8 -6.58 -27.38 5.82
C LEU A 8 -5.60 -26.33 5.27
N MET A 9 -4.64 -26.76 4.43
CA MET A 9 -3.66 -25.87 3.80
C MET A 9 -4.32 -24.81 2.91
N VAL A 10 -5.29 -25.20 2.08
CA VAL A 10 -6.02 -24.26 1.21
C VAL A 10 -6.79 -23.24 2.05
N VAL A 11 -7.47 -23.67 3.11
CA VAL A 11 -8.20 -22.76 4.01
C VAL A 11 -7.24 -21.76 4.67
N THR A 12 -6.08 -22.21 5.14
CA THR A 12 -5.11 -21.31 5.76
C THR A 12 -4.54 -20.27 4.79
N ILE A 13 -4.26 -20.63 3.54
CA ILE A 13 -3.73 -19.70 2.53
C ILE A 13 -4.80 -18.65 2.19
N VAL A 14 -6.05 -19.09 1.94
CA VAL A 14 -7.17 -18.19 1.64
C VAL A 14 -7.46 -17.25 2.82
N CYS A 15 -7.43 -17.76 4.06
CA CYS A 15 -7.64 -16.94 5.26
C CYS A 15 -6.50 -15.93 5.49
N LEU A 16 -5.25 -16.30 5.17
CA LEU A 16 -4.10 -15.40 5.28
C LEU A 16 -4.18 -14.25 4.26
N ASP A 17 -4.54 -14.56 3.01
CA ASP A 17 -4.76 -13.54 1.97
C ASP A 17 -5.94 -12.61 2.27
N LEU A 18 -6.99 -13.12 2.94
CA LEU A 18 -8.12 -12.27 3.36
C LEU A 18 -7.77 -11.28 4.47
N GLY A 19 -6.76 -11.59 5.27
CA GLY A 19 -6.34 -10.82 6.45
C GLY A 19 -5.12 -9.93 6.22
N TYR A 20 -4.33 -10.18 5.17
CA TYR A 20 -3.20 -9.33 4.83
C TYR A 20 -3.69 -7.97 4.31
N THR A 21 -3.16 -6.91 4.91
CA THR A 21 -3.40 -5.53 4.52
C THR A 21 -2.07 -4.88 4.18
N LEU A 22 -1.97 -4.32 2.98
CA LEU A 22 -0.78 -3.62 2.49
C LEU A 22 -0.34 -2.53 3.48
N VAL A 23 0.96 -2.39 3.70
CA VAL A 23 1.55 -1.33 4.53
C VAL A 23 2.32 -0.35 3.65
N CYS A 24 1.94 0.92 3.66
CA CYS A 24 2.61 1.97 2.90
C CYS A 24 3.27 3.01 3.81
N LEU A 25 4.18 3.80 3.26
CA LEU A 25 4.60 5.04 3.93
C LEU A 25 3.53 6.11 3.74
N GLY A 26 3.16 6.81 4.80
CA GLY A 26 2.13 7.84 4.79
C GLY A 26 2.57 9.18 5.37
N GLY A 27 1.80 10.22 5.04
CA GLY A 27 1.95 11.58 5.57
C GLY A 27 2.83 12.50 4.70
N SER A 28 2.89 13.77 5.11
CA SER A 28 3.62 14.86 4.44
C SER A 28 4.87 15.32 5.21
N GLY A 29 5.25 14.59 6.27
CA GLY A 29 6.35 14.87 7.21
C GLY A 29 7.23 13.63 7.43
N PRO A 30 7.77 13.35 8.64
CA PRO A 30 8.51 12.10 8.85
C PRO A 30 7.58 10.93 8.52
N TYR A 31 7.96 10.19 7.49
CA TYR A 31 7.11 9.14 6.93
C TYR A 31 6.91 8.05 7.98
N LYS A 32 5.66 7.66 8.17
CA LYS A 32 5.27 6.57 9.08
C LYS A 32 4.62 5.47 8.29
N ASP A 33 4.67 4.28 8.86
CA ASP A 33 3.95 3.14 8.30
C ASP A 33 2.46 3.34 8.55
N VAL A 34 1.67 3.10 7.50
CA VAL A 34 0.22 3.17 7.51
C VAL A 34 -0.30 1.86 6.95
N VAL A 35 -1.16 1.20 7.73
CA VAL A 35 -1.89 0.02 7.28
C VAL A 35 -3.02 0.49 6.37
N CYS A 36 -3.05 -0.01 5.13
CA CYS A 36 -4.06 0.34 4.15
C CYS A 36 -5.39 -0.34 4.45
N ALA A 37 -6.49 0.31 4.06
CA ALA A 37 -7.79 -0.34 4.05
C ALA A 37 -7.80 -1.50 3.04
N LYS A 38 -8.73 -2.45 3.21
CA LYS A 38 -8.77 -3.68 2.40
C LYS A 38 -8.96 -3.41 0.90
N ASP A 39 -9.64 -2.32 0.55
CA ASP A 39 -9.86 -1.85 -0.82
C ASP A 39 -8.69 -1.02 -1.39
N GLN A 40 -7.71 -0.67 -0.56
CA GLN A 40 -6.55 0.13 -0.95
C GLN A 40 -5.32 -0.76 -1.19
N THR A 41 -5.19 -1.23 -2.42
CA THR A 41 -4.16 -2.20 -2.83
C THR A 41 -2.91 -1.55 -3.45
N ILE A 42 -2.81 -0.21 -3.39
CA ILE A 42 -1.73 0.56 -4.02
C ILE A 42 -1.16 1.55 -3.01
N CYS A 43 0.17 1.55 -2.85
CA CYS A 43 0.91 2.64 -2.26
C CYS A 43 1.18 3.71 -3.32
N TYR A 44 0.93 4.97 -2.99
CA TYR A 44 1.29 6.09 -3.87
C TYR A 44 2.38 6.97 -3.23
N ARG A 45 3.15 7.64 -4.09
CA ARG A 45 4.01 8.78 -3.75
C ARG A 45 3.92 9.79 -4.88
N TYR A 46 3.72 11.07 -4.57
CA TYR A 46 3.83 12.14 -5.56
C TYR A 46 4.39 13.42 -4.93
N ILE A 47 4.89 14.31 -5.78
CA ILE A 47 5.47 15.58 -5.36
C ILE A 47 4.48 16.71 -5.62
N VAL A 48 4.33 17.60 -4.64
CA VAL A 48 3.59 18.86 -4.77
C VAL A 48 4.50 20.04 -4.46
N TRP A 49 4.24 21.14 -5.16
CA TRP A 49 4.96 22.40 -5.06
C TRP A 49 3.98 23.47 -4.57
N PRO A 50 3.60 23.48 -3.28
CA PRO A 50 2.59 24.40 -2.79
C PRO A 50 3.05 25.87 -2.83
N PHE A 51 4.38 26.10 -2.77
CA PHE A 51 4.99 27.43 -2.86
C PHE A 51 6.30 27.36 -3.65
N LYS A 52 6.74 28.49 -4.23
CA LYS A 52 8.00 28.58 -4.98
C LYS A 52 9.17 28.20 -4.06
N GLY A 53 9.90 27.14 -4.43
CA GLY A 53 11.05 26.63 -3.66
C GLY A 53 10.70 25.66 -2.52
N ARG A 54 9.42 25.33 -2.28
CA ARG A 54 9.02 24.36 -1.26
C ARG A 54 8.49 23.08 -1.92
N VAL A 55 9.15 21.97 -1.63
CA VAL A 55 8.76 20.62 -2.07
C VAL A 55 8.04 19.92 -0.94
N THR A 56 6.88 19.34 -1.21
CA THR A 56 6.21 18.42 -0.29
C THR A 56 5.98 17.09 -0.99
N ILE A 57 6.34 16.01 -0.31
CA ILE A 57 6.15 14.65 -0.81
C ILE A 57 4.92 14.09 -0.12
N MET A 58 3.90 13.76 -0.90
CA MET A 58 2.69 13.12 -0.43
C MET A 58 2.78 11.63 -0.64
N ARG A 59 2.37 10.85 0.36
CA ARG A 59 2.40 9.39 0.34
C ARG A 59 1.20 8.82 1.09
N GLY A 60 0.77 7.63 0.69
CA GLY A 60 -0.24 6.89 1.41
C GLY A 60 -0.76 5.69 0.63
N CYS A 61 -1.95 5.25 1.03
CA CYS A 61 -2.69 4.16 0.43
C CYS A 61 -3.76 4.71 -0.52
N THR A 62 -4.05 3.98 -1.59
CA THR A 62 -5.12 4.29 -2.55
C THR A 62 -5.62 3.02 -3.21
N SER A 63 -6.86 3.04 -3.71
CA SER A 63 -7.43 1.97 -4.55
C SER A 63 -7.06 2.14 -6.02
N SER A 64 -6.76 3.37 -6.46
CA SER A 64 -6.34 3.70 -7.82
C SER A 64 -5.16 4.68 -7.82
N CYS A 65 -4.24 4.51 -8.76
CA CYS A 65 -3.07 5.38 -8.85
C CYS A 65 -3.49 6.80 -9.27
N PRO A 66 -3.13 7.86 -8.51
CA PRO A 66 -3.52 9.21 -8.83
C PRO A 66 -2.86 9.69 -10.14
N GLU A 67 -3.63 10.30 -11.04
CA GLU A 67 -3.15 10.90 -12.29
C GLU A 67 -2.44 12.23 -12.02
N ARG A 68 -1.19 12.16 -11.54
CA ARG A 68 -0.36 13.33 -11.26
C ARG A 68 1.05 13.12 -11.79
N ASN A 69 1.66 14.19 -12.30
CA ASN A 69 3.06 14.16 -12.73
C ASN A 69 3.99 13.70 -11.58
N ASN A 70 4.98 12.88 -11.93
CA ASN A 70 5.96 12.30 -11.01
C ASN A 70 5.31 11.46 -9.88
N ASN A 71 4.25 10.74 -10.20
CA ASN A 71 3.68 9.73 -9.32
C ASN A 71 4.53 8.44 -9.34
N VAL A 72 4.62 7.79 -8.19
CA VAL A 72 5.09 6.41 -8.04
C VAL A 72 3.94 5.64 -7.45
N CYS A 73 3.56 4.54 -8.10
CA CYS A 73 2.53 3.63 -7.63
C CYS A 73 3.09 2.22 -7.63
N CYS A 74 2.81 1.48 -6.56
CA CYS A 74 3.34 0.13 -6.35
C CYS A 74 2.47 -0.61 -5.32
N SER A 75 2.55 -1.94 -5.27
CA SER A 75 1.63 -2.79 -4.49
C SER A 75 2.35 -3.76 -3.55
N THR A 76 3.50 -3.34 -3.03
CA THR A 76 4.27 -4.11 -2.02
C THR A 76 4.57 -3.24 -0.81
N ASP A 77 4.86 -3.86 0.33
CA ASP A 77 5.05 -3.11 1.57
C ASP A 77 6.15 -2.05 1.45
N ARG A 78 5.81 -0.81 1.86
CA ARG A 78 6.68 0.37 1.94
C ARG A 78 7.39 0.70 0.61
N CYS A 79 6.85 0.24 -0.51
CA CYS A 79 7.43 0.43 -1.84
C CYS A 79 7.47 1.89 -2.29
N ASN A 80 6.64 2.76 -1.68
CA ASN A 80 6.56 4.18 -1.96
C ASN A 80 7.61 5.01 -1.17
N LYS A 81 8.83 4.49 -1.04
CA LYS A 81 9.97 5.14 -0.37
C LYS A 81 10.46 6.40 -1.09
#